data_AF-X0VAL1-F1
#
_entry.id   AF-X0VAL1-F1
#
_cell.length_a   1.000
_cell.length_b   1.000
_cell.length_c   1.000
_cell.angle_alpha   90.00
_cell.angle_beta   90.00
_cell.angle_gamma   90.00
#
_symmetry.space_group_name_H-M   'P 1'
#
loop_
_entity.id
_entity.type
_entity.pdbx_description
1 polymer ?
#
loop_
_entity_poly.entity_id
_entity_poly.type
_entity_poly.pdbx_seq_one_letter_code
_entity_poly.pdbx_strand_id
1 'polypeptide(L)'
;MIKAESSLEYLQKLFILPDTTDKFMEFGLAVLEMIYDFFKEKKGLHKKITLPELAQIFNQTSIPEGPYLIRDVLEEIREKVTVHSVMVTSPYYIGHMTSATS
;
A
#
# COMPACT_ATOMS: atom_id res chain seq x y z
N MET A 1 4.40 13.47 4.08
CA MET A 1 3.17 13.60 3.25
C MET A 1 2.93 15.07 2.94
N ILE A 2 2.59 15.38 1.69
CA ILE A 2 2.31 16.72 1.18
C ILE A 2 0.80 16.91 1.15
N LYS A 3 0.33 18.01 1.75
CA LYS A 3 -1.10 18.37 1.76
C LYS A 3 -1.56 18.68 0.34
N ALA A 4 -2.64 18.04 -0.10
CA ALA A 4 -3.24 18.29 -1.40
C ALA A 4 -4.22 19.49 -1.33
N GLU A 5 -4.44 20.13 -2.48
CA GLU A 5 -5.47 21.17 -2.62
C GLU A 5 -6.85 20.53 -2.80
N SER A 6 -7.86 21.07 -2.12
CA SER A 6 -9.25 20.61 -2.23
C SER A 6 -10.00 21.41 -3.32
N SER A 7 -9.62 21.23 -4.58
CA SER A 7 -10.28 21.86 -5.74
C SER A 7 -11.14 20.86 -6.52
N LEU A 8 -12.12 21.35 -7.29
CA LEU A 8 -12.96 20.51 -8.15
C LEU A 8 -12.12 19.77 -9.21
N GLU A 9 -11.09 20.42 -9.73
CA GLU A 9 -10.14 19.83 -10.67
C GLU A 9 -9.36 18.67 -10.01
N TYR A 10 -8.99 18.81 -8.73
CA TYR A 10 -8.35 17.73 -7.99
C TYR A 10 -9.32 16.56 -7.73
N LEU A 11 -10.58 16.86 -7.39
CA LEU A 11 -11.61 15.85 -7.17
C LEU A 11 -11.83 14.99 -8.43
N GLN A 12 -11.83 15.60 -9.62
CA GLN A 12 -11.96 14.86 -10.89
C GLN A 12 -10.83 13.85 -11.12
N LYS A 13 -9.61 14.15 -10.64
CA LYS A 13 -8.45 13.23 -10.72
C LYS A 13 -8.59 11.99 -9.82
N LEU A 14 -9.55 11.97 -8.89
CA LEU A 14 -9.86 10.82 -8.05
C LEU A 14 -10.73 9.78 -8.77
N PHE A 15 -11.35 10.15 -9.89
CA PHE A 15 -12.24 9.29 -10.65
C PHE A 15 -11.63 8.92 -12.01
N ILE A 16 -12.02 7.76 -12.52
CA ILE A 16 -11.69 7.35 -13.88
C ILE A 16 -12.69 8.04 -14.81
N LEU A 17 -12.27 9.11 -15.48
CA LEU A 17 -13.06 9.76 -16.51
C LEU A 17 -12.58 9.32 -17.91
N PRO A 18 -13.47 9.24 -18.91
CA PRO A 18 -13.12 8.77 -20.26
C PRO A 18 -11.93 9.50 -20.90
N ASP A 19 -11.79 10.79 -20.60
CA ASP A 19 -10.80 11.67 -21.23
C ASP A 19 -9.56 11.94 -20.35
N THR A 20 -9.44 11.30 -19.16
CA THR A 20 -8.37 11.57 -18.19
C THR A 20 -7.69 10.29 -17.66
N THR A 21 -7.56 9.28 -18.52
CA THR A 21 -7.03 7.95 -18.18
C THR A 21 -5.57 7.95 -17.69
N ASP A 22 -4.79 8.99 -17.99
CA ASP A 22 -3.36 9.05 -17.73
C ASP A 22 -2.99 8.88 -16.25
N LYS A 23 -3.70 9.55 -15.34
CA LYS A 23 -3.43 9.48 -13.89
C LYS A 23 -3.80 8.13 -13.29
N PHE A 24 -4.87 7.52 -13.78
CA PHE A 24 -5.25 6.17 -13.39
C PHE A 24 -4.17 5.16 -13.78
N MET A 25 -3.63 5.27 -14.99
CA MET A 25 -2.54 4.40 -15.46
C MET A 25 -1.27 4.57 -14.62
N GLU A 26 -0.91 5.81 -14.27
CA GLU A 26 0.25 6.09 -13.39
C GLU A 26 0.12 5.36 -12.04
N PHE A 27 -1.03 5.48 -11.37
CA PHE A 27 -1.26 4.80 -10.09
C PHE A 27 -1.37 3.28 -10.24
N GLY A 28 -2.03 2.80 -11.30
CA GLY A 28 -2.13 1.38 -11.60
C GLY A 28 -0.75 0.73 -11.78
N LEU A 29 0.15 1.39 -12.53
CA LEU A 29 1.52 0.93 -12.70
C LEU A 29 2.30 0.93 -11.38
N ALA A 30 2.16 1.96 -10.55
CA ALA A 30 2.80 2.01 -9.22
C ALA A 30 2.31 0.87 -8.30
N VAL A 31 1.02 0.54 -8.32
CA VAL A 31 0.47 -0.58 -7.57
C VAL A 31 0.98 -1.92 -8.10
N LEU A 32 1.01 -2.10 -9.42
CA LEU A 32 1.55 -3.31 -10.05
C LEU A 32 3.03 -3.50 -9.72
N GLU A 33 3.82 -2.43 -9.70
CA GLU A 33 5.22 -2.48 -9.30
C GLU A 33 5.36 -2.91 -7.82
N MET A 34 4.55 -2.37 -6.90
CA MET A 34 4.55 -2.81 -5.51
C MET A 34 4.22 -4.30 -5.36
N ILE A 35 3.24 -4.79 -6.11
CA ILE A 35 2.87 -6.22 -6.13
C ILE A 35 4.04 -7.06 -6.67
N TYR A 36 4.65 -6.61 -7.77
CA TYR A 36 5.80 -7.29 -8.37
C TYR A 36 6.98 -7.37 -7.39
N ASP A 37 7.31 -6.26 -6.73
CA ASP A 37 8.39 -6.20 -5.73
C ASP A 37 8.10 -7.11 -4.52
N PHE A 38 6.85 -7.12 -4.04
CA PHE A 38 6.42 -8.00 -2.95
C PHE A 38 6.65 -9.48 -3.26
N PHE A 39 6.34 -9.93 -4.49
CA PHE A 39 6.58 -11.31 -4.91
C PHE A 39 8.04 -11.61 -5.28
N LYS A 40 8.79 -10.61 -5.73
CA LYS A 40 10.20 -10.75 -6.12
C LYS A 40 11.13 -10.88 -4.92
N GLU A 41 10.84 -10.20 -3.80
CA GLU A 41 11.68 -10.28 -2.61
C GLU A 41 11.66 -11.70 -2.01
N LYS A 42 12.78 -12.42 -2.16
CA LYS A 42 13.01 -13.76 -1.58
C LYS A 42 13.23 -13.75 -0.04
N LYS A 43 12.74 -12.74 0.67
CA LYS A 43 13.07 -12.51 2.09
C LYS A 43 12.05 -13.16 3.03
N GLY A 44 12.20 -14.46 3.28
CA GLY A 44 11.46 -15.16 4.35
C GLY A 44 9.93 -15.03 4.26
N LEU A 45 9.22 -15.36 5.34
CA LEU A 45 7.75 -15.26 5.39
C LEU A 45 7.24 -13.84 5.65
N HIS A 46 8.09 -13.01 6.25
CA HIS A 46 7.87 -11.63 6.65
C HIS A 46 9.24 -11.02 6.98
N LYS A 47 9.34 -9.69 7.00
CA LYS A 47 10.54 -9.00 7.48
C LYS A 47 10.77 -9.30 8.96
N LYS A 48 12.03 -9.49 9.37
CA LYS A 48 12.40 -9.64 10.79
C LYS A 48 12.16 -8.32 11.52
N ILE A 49 11.01 -8.21 12.19
CA ILE A 49 10.60 -7.09 13.06
C ILE A 49 9.92 -7.68 14.30
N THR A 50 10.09 -7.05 15.45
CA THR A 50 9.37 -7.47 16.67
C THR A 50 7.94 -6.92 16.68
N LEU A 51 7.02 -7.56 17.41
CA LEU A 51 5.64 -7.08 17.52
C LEU A 51 5.54 -5.66 18.12
N PRO A 52 6.30 -5.29 19.18
CA PRO A 52 6.27 -3.91 19.69
C PRO A 52 6.72 -2.89 18.65
N GLU A 53 7.77 -3.18 17.87
CA GLU A 53 8.24 -2.29 16.79
C GLU A 53 7.18 -2.15 15.69
N LEU A 54 6.54 -3.26 15.30
CA LEU A 54 5.45 -3.24 14.33
C LEU A 54 4.26 -2.41 14.83
N ALA A 55 3.90 -2.55 16.11
CA ALA A 55 2.82 -1.78 16.71
C ALA A 55 3.11 -0.26 16.69
N GLN A 56 4.37 0.14 16.86
CA GLN A 56 4.76 1.56 16.75
C GLN A 56 4.59 2.12 15.33
N ILE A 57 4.79 1.30 14.29
CA ILE A 57 4.59 1.74 12.90
C ILE A 57 3.11 2.09 12.64
N PHE A 58 2.19 1.35 13.27
CA PHE A 58 0.74 1.48 13.10
C PHE A 58 0.02 2.07 14.32
N ASN A 59 0.74 2.83 15.16
CA ASN A 59 0.16 3.42 16.38
C ASN A 59 -0.68 4.68 16.13
N GLN A 60 -0.59 5.27 14.94
CA GLN A 60 -1.29 6.49 14.59
C GLN A 60 -2.71 6.17 14.11
N THR A 61 -3.70 6.58 14.89
CA THR A 61 -5.13 6.35 14.60
C THR A 61 -5.87 7.63 14.22
N SER A 62 -5.22 8.80 14.28
CA SER A 62 -5.87 10.06 13.91
C SER A 62 -6.11 10.13 12.40
N ILE A 63 -7.31 10.53 12.01
CA ILE A 63 -7.60 10.89 10.63
C ILE A 63 -6.89 12.23 10.33
N PRO A 64 -6.17 12.35 9.20
CA PRO A 64 -5.53 13.60 8.82
C PRO A 64 -6.52 14.76 8.69
N GLU A 65 -6.12 15.97 9.10
CA GLU A 65 -6.94 17.18 9.02
C GLU A 65 -7.21 17.66 7.58
N GLY A 66 -6.56 17.05 6.59
CA GLY A 66 -6.73 17.39 5.18
C GLY A 66 -6.20 16.30 4.25
N PRO A 67 -6.45 16.44 2.95
CA PRO A 67 -6.05 15.42 1.99
C PRO A 67 -4.53 15.40 1.81
N TYR A 68 -4.01 14.23 1.47
CA TYR A 68 -2.63 14.05 1.03
C TYR A 68 -2.58 13.60 -0.42
N LEU A 69 -1.43 13.81 -1.08
CA LEU A 69 -1.21 13.28 -2.42
C LEU A 69 -1.28 11.75 -2.43
N ILE A 70 -2.01 11.18 -3.39
CA ILE A 70 -2.13 9.72 -3.58
C ILE A 70 -0.74 9.05 -3.65
N ARG A 71 0.22 9.67 -4.35
CA ARG A 71 1.59 9.14 -4.44
C ARG A 71 2.26 8.97 -3.07
N ASP A 72 2.04 9.91 -2.15
CA ASP A 72 2.64 9.84 -0.82
C ASP A 72 1.99 8.74 0.03
N VAL A 73 0.68 8.51 -0.17
CA VAL A 73 -0.05 7.40 0.46
C VAL A 73 0.43 6.06 -0.11
N LEU A 74 0.65 5.96 -1.43
CA LEU A 74 1.19 4.75 -2.06
C LEU A 74 2.60 4.44 -1.55
N GLU A 75 3.44 5.46 -1.37
CA GLU A 75 4.78 5.27 -0.81
C GLU A 75 4.72 4.80 0.65
N GLU A 76 3.84 5.37 1.47
CA GLU A 76 3.63 4.90 2.84
C GLU A 76 3.16 3.44 2.89
N ILE A 77 2.24 3.04 2.00
CA ILE A 77 1.80 1.65 1.85
C ILE A 77 2.99 0.75 1.49
N ARG A 78 3.85 1.17 0.55
CA ARG A 78 5.06 0.44 0.19
C ARG A 78 5.99 0.26 1.40
N GLU A 79 6.29 1.32 2.13
CA GLU A 79 7.27 1.28 3.22
C GLU A 79 6.77 0.55 4.48
N LYS A 80 5.48 0.70 4.80
CA LYS A 80 4.91 0.21 6.06
C LYS A 80 4.11 -1.07 5.89
N VAL A 81 3.32 -1.21 4.84
CA VAL A 81 2.39 -2.33 4.69
C VAL A 81 3.02 -3.48 3.92
N THR A 82 3.46 -3.26 2.69
CA THR A 82 3.94 -4.37 1.83
C THR A 82 5.16 -5.06 2.42
N VAL A 83 6.13 -4.29 2.94
CA VAL A 83 7.38 -4.79 3.53
C VAL A 83 7.18 -5.59 4.83
N HIS A 84 6.09 -5.35 5.58
CA HIS A 84 5.78 -6.06 6.83
C HIS A 84 4.64 -7.07 6.67
N SER A 85 4.13 -7.27 5.45
CA SER A 85 3.08 -8.24 5.14
C SER A 85 3.63 -9.66 5.13
N VAL A 86 2.74 -10.62 5.40
CA VAL A 86 3.08 -12.05 5.43
C VAL A 86 2.88 -12.67 4.05
N MET A 87 3.89 -13.35 3.53
CA MET A 87 3.81 -14.08 2.27
C MET A 87 3.14 -15.45 2.46
N VAL A 88 1.81 -15.45 2.46
CA VAL A 88 0.98 -16.65 2.68
C VAL A 88 1.11 -17.68 1.55
N THR A 89 1.57 -17.26 0.38
CA THR A 89 1.86 -18.13 -0.78
C THR A 89 3.20 -18.86 -0.67
N SER A 90 4.02 -18.53 0.33
CA SER A 90 5.29 -19.21 0.55
C SER A 90 5.06 -20.67 0.96
N PRO A 91 5.81 -21.64 0.40
CA PRO A 91 5.69 -23.05 0.79
C PRO A 91 6.10 -23.33 2.25
N TYR A 92 6.69 -22.34 2.93
CA TYR A 92 7.07 -22.42 4.33
C TYR A 92 6.00 -21.84 5.29
N TYR A 93 4.90 -21.28 4.77
CA TYR A 93 3.83 -20.73 5.59
C TYR A 93 2.94 -21.87 6.12
N ILE A 94 2.89 -22.04 7.44
CA ILE A 94 2.06 -23.04 8.13
C ILE A 94 1.19 -22.31 9.17
N GLY A 95 0.33 -21.40 8.70
CA GLY A 95 -0.58 -20.64 9.55
C GLY A 95 -2.05 -21.00 9.30
N HIS A 96 -2.86 -20.89 10.35
CA HIS A 96 -4.29 -21.28 10.31
C HIS A 96 -5.23 -20.14 9.88
N MET A 97 -4.76 -18.89 9.84
CA MET A 97 -5.59 -17.71 9.58
C MET A 97 -5.81 -17.42 8.09
N THR A 98 -5.42 -18.33 7.20
CA THR A 98 -5.58 -18.18 5.75
C THR A 98 -6.29 -19.42 5.22
N SER A 99 -7.62 -19.41 5.21
CA SER A 99 -8.30 -20.17 4.18
C SER A 99 -7.84 -19.57 2.86
N ALA A 100 -6.94 -20.27 2.15
CA ALA A 100 -6.58 -19.91 0.80
C ALA A 100 -7.89 -19.74 0.02
N THR A 101 -8.14 -18.55 -0.51
CA THR A 101 -9.24 -18.36 -1.45
C THR A 101 -8.83 -19.11 -2.72
N SER A 102 -9.33 -20.35 -2.82
CA SER A 102 -9.33 -21.18 -4.01
C SER A 102 -10.10 -20.54 -5.15
#